data_AF-A0A9E5URE9-F1
#
_entry.id   AF-A0A9E5URE9-F1
#
_cell.length_a   1.000
_cell.length_b   1.000
_cell.length_c   1.000
_cell.angle_alpha   90.00
_cell.angle_beta   90.00
_cell.angle_gamma   90.00
#
_symmetry.space_group_name_H-M   'P 1'
#
loop_
_entity.id
_entity.type
_entity.pdbx_description
1 polymer ?
#
loop_
_entity_poly.entity_id
_entity_poly.type
_entity_poly.pdbx_seq_one_letter_code
_entity_poly.pdbx_strand_id
1 'polypeptide(L)'
;MPVAWAAVAHPLSFQPIEAATFPELVKRLDAVGHTEEIALLLEGSNVFGFMKGERGLHRLLHDNMDELVNVRVFALPDGTNVGEWLDDYQEIKVDIAEGRRPAPPEEKLSVVRHYSLERQGERFIRDTRTNLRTVQVREVVEKGRLDDFILAYLELSERGVGWEDRFPPTFPF
;
A
#
# COMPACT_ATOMS: atom_id res chain seq x y z
N MET A 1 5.22 -0.91 18.98
CA MET A 1 5.59 -2.18 18.33
C MET A 1 4.93 -2.18 16.96
N PRO A 2 5.55 -2.71 15.89
CA PRO A 2 4.91 -2.75 14.59
C PRO A 2 3.70 -3.70 14.61
N VAL A 3 2.59 -3.27 14.00
CA VAL A 3 1.33 -4.04 13.93
C VAL A 3 0.90 -4.13 12.47
N ALA A 4 0.62 -5.35 12.03
CA ALA A 4 -0.03 -5.62 10.74
C ALA A 4 -1.31 -6.42 10.96
N TRP A 5 -2.16 -6.44 9.95
CA TRP A 5 -3.27 -7.37 9.85
C TRP A 5 -3.22 -8.03 8.48
N ALA A 6 -3.56 -9.32 8.44
CA ALA A 6 -3.68 -10.07 7.19
C ALA A 6 -5.10 -10.59 7.03
N ALA A 7 -5.67 -10.42 5.83
CA ALA A 7 -6.91 -11.07 5.45
C ALA A 7 -6.60 -12.31 4.60
N VAL A 8 -7.18 -13.44 4.98
CA VAL A 8 -7.17 -14.69 4.20
C VAL A 8 -8.52 -14.83 3.51
N ALA A 9 -8.55 -15.45 2.33
CA ALA A 9 -9.73 -15.57 1.46
C ALA A 9 -11.02 -16.06 2.16
N HIS A 10 -10.91 -16.78 3.28
CA HIS A 10 -12.04 -17.14 4.13
C HIS A 10 -11.58 -17.50 5.55
N PRO A 11 -12.25 -17.03 6.62
CA PRO A 11 -13.28 -15.97 6.64
C PRO A 11 -12.65 -14.59 6.41
N LEU A 12 -13.41 -13.68 5.77
CA LEU A 12 -13.05 -12.29 5.41
C LEU A 12 -12.84 -11.39 6.65
N SER A 13 -11.94 -11.79 7.54
CA SER A 13 -11.59 -11.06 8.76
C SER A 13 -10.11 -10.79 8.74
N PHE A 14 -9.73 -9.56 9.05
CA PHE A 14 -8.35 -9.19 9.27
C PHE A 14 -7.87 -9.79 10.60
N GLN A 15 -6.88 -10.69 10.53
CA GLN A 15 -6.25 -11.24 11.72
C GLN A 15 -5.07 -10.35 12.11
N PRO A 16 -5.05 -9.82 13.36
CA PRO A 16 -3.91 -9.03 13.83
C PRO A 16 -2.67 -9.91 13.95
N ILE A 17 -1.55 -9.39 13.46
CA ILE A 17 -0.23 -9.98 13.55
C ILE A 17 0.68 -8.94 14.19
N GLU A 18 1.03 -9.20 15.43
CA GLU A 18 1.96 -8.38 16.19
C GLU A 18 3.34 -9.04 16.23
N ALA A 19 4.39 -8.24 16.29
CA ALA A 19 5.75 -8.72 16.50
C ALA A 19 6.58 -7.67 17.25
N ALA A 20 7.64 -8.10 17.94
CA ALA A 20 8.52 -7.17 18.64
C ALA A 20 9.38 -6.36 17.65
N THR A 21 9.66 -6.92 16.48
CA THR A 21 10.48 -6.31 15.43
C THR A 21 9.86 -6.49 14.05
N PHE A 22 10.22 -5.61 13.12
CA PHE A 22 9.73 -5.70 11.73
C PHE A 22 10.18 -6.99 11.00
N PRO A 23 11.45 -7.45 11.10
CA PRO A 23 11.83 -8.73 10.49
C PRO A 23 11.03 -9.93 11.03
N GLU A 24 10.70 -9.92 12.32
CA GLU A 24 9.83 -10.94 12.91
C GLU A 24 8.39 -10.83 12.37
N LEU A 25 7.87 -9.61 12.18
CA LEU A 25 6.56 -9.38 11.58
C LEU A 25 6.47 -9.96 10.17
N VAL A 26 7.48 -9.71 9.33
CA VAL A 26 7.56 -10.26 7.96
C VAL A 26 7.58 -11.78 7.98
N LYS A 27 8.36 -12.39 8.89
CA LYS A 27 8.39 -13.85 9.04
C LYS A 27 7.03 -14.43 9.48
N ARG A 28 6.30 -13.73 10.36
CA ARG A 28 4.96 -14.15 10.79
C ARG A 28 3.94 -14.01 9.65
N LEU A 29 4.01 -12.94 8.87
CA LEU A 29 3.19 -12.75 7.66
C LEU A 29 3.42 -13.87 6.63
N ASP A 30 4.67 -14.22 6.35
CA ASP A 30 5.01 -15.33 5.45
C ASP A 30 4.41 -16.67 5.91
N ALA A 31 4.38 -16.90 7.22
CA ALA A 31 3.78 -18.11 7.81
C ALA A 31 2.24 -18.18 7.68
N VAL A 32 1.55 -17.07 7.40
CA VAL A 32 0.10 -17.05 7.11
C VAL A 32 -0.19 -17.67 5.74
N GLY A 33 0.80 -17.70 4.84
CA GLY A 33 0.64 -18.20 3.48
C GLY A 33 0.05 -17.15 2.55
N HIS A 34 -0.81 -17.58 1.62
CA HIS A 34 -1.38 -16.67 0.61
C HIS A 34 -2.38 -15.71 1.27
N THR A 35 -2.09 -14.41 1.18
CA THR A 35 -2.94 -13.32 1.68
C THR A 35 -3.49 -12.52 0.52
N GLU A 36 -4.79 -12.25 0.53
CA GLU A 36 -5.40 -11.40 -0.50
C GLU A 36 -5.16 -9.91 -0.20
N GLU A 37 -5.08 -9.57 1.09
CA GLU A 37 -4.95 -8.20 1.54
C GLU A 37 -4.15 -8.13 2.85
N ILE A 38 -3.28 -7.13 2.94
CA ILE A 38 -2.50 -6.82 4.15
C ILE A 38 -2.77 -5.37 4.51
N ALA A 39 -3.05 -5.11 5.78
CA ALA A 39 -3.14 -3.76 6.34
C ALA A 39 -1.98 -3.52 7.31
N LEU A 40 -1.37 -2.34 7.23
CA LEU A 40 -0.28 -1.92 8.10
C LEU A 40 -0.69 -0.64 8.83
N LEU A 41 -0.55 -0.62 10.15
CA LEU A 41 -0.69 0.62 10.94
C LEU A 41 0.69 1.26 11.09
N LEU A 42 0.82 2.48 10.61
CA LEU A 42 2.03 3.28 10.71
C LEU A 42 1.74 4.51 11.57
N GLU A 43 2.40 4.59 12.72
CA GLU A 43 2.25 5.70 13.67
C GLU A 43 3.49 6.60 13.65
N GLY A 44 3.29 7.91 13.72
CA GLY A 44 4.37 8.88 13.76
C GLY A 44 4.02 10.23 13.13
N SER A 45 4.92 11.19 13.30
CA SER A 45 4.76 12.51 12.70
C SER A 45 4.89 12.45 11.18
N ASN A 46 3.98 13.12 10.47
CA ASN A 46 3.98 13.25 9.00
C ASN A 46 3.92 11.94 8.20
N VAL A 47 3.62 10.80 8.83
CA VAL A 47 3.58 9.48 8.17
C VAL A 47 2.66 9.51 6.94
N PHE A 48 1.44 10.02 7.09
CA PHE A 48 0.52 10.14 5.96
C PHE A 48 1.11 10.99 4.82
N GLY A 49 1.77 12.12 5.16
CA GLY A 49 2.39 13.01 4.19
C GLY A 49 3.47 12.32 3.36
N PHE A 50 4.26 11.43 3.97
CA PHE A 50 5.27 10.63 3.25
C PHE A 50 4.65 9.48 2.46
N MET A 51 3.66 8.79 3.05
CA MET A 51 3.11 7.57 2.48
C MET A 51 2.09 7.82 1.37
N LYS A 52 1.44 8.99 1.29
CA LYS A 52 0.43 9.28 0.25
C LYS A 52 0.98 9.10 -1.18
N GLY A 53 2.28 9.28 -1.38
CA GLY A 53 2.96 9.04 -2.66
C GLY A 53 3.05 7.57 -3.05
N GLU A 54 2.79 6.65 -2.14
CA GLU A 54 2.78 5.21 -2.41
C GLU A 54 1.40 4.72 -2.86
N ARG A 55 0.36 5.57 -2.90
CA ARG A 55 -0.96 5.19 -3.41
C ARG A 55 -0.89 4.90 -4.91
N GLY A 56 -1.42 3.74 -5.31
CA GLY A 56 -1.58 3.35 -6.72
C GLY A 56 -1.22 1.89 -6.98
N LEU A 57 -1.14 1.52 -8.27
CA LEU A 57 -0.76 0.18 -8.68
C LEU A 57 0.76 0.04 -8.75
N HIS A 58 1.31 -0.95 -8.06
CA HIS A 58 2.71 -1.34 -8.09
C HIS A 58 2.82 -2.62 -8.90
N ARG A 59 3.70 -2.63 -9.91
CA ARG A 59 3.86 -3.77 -10.80
C ARG A 59 5.21 -4.44 -10.58
N LEU A 60 5.19 -5.71 -10.22
CA LEU A 60 6.37 -6.57 -10.24
C LEU A 60 6.48 -7.23 -11.62
N LEU A 61 7.59 -7.00 -12.29
CA LEU A 61 7.93 -7.58 -13.59
C LEU A 61 8.82 -8.80 -13.36
N HIS A 62 8.25 -9.99 -13.60
CA HIS A 62 8.99 -11.25 -13.63
C HIS A 62 9.07 -11.77 -15.08
N ASP A 63 9.88 -12.80 -15.34
CA ASP A 63 10.19 -13.23 -16.71
C ASP A 63 8.96 -13.60 -17.54
N ASN A 64 7.96 -14.25 -16.93
CA ASN A 64 6.76 -14.75 -17.61
C ASN A 64 5.45 -14.28 -16.99
N MET A 65 5.50 -13.53 -15.89
CA MET A 65 4.33 -13.07 -15.14
C MET A 65 4.58 -11.65 -14.65
N ASP A 66 3.56 -10.79 -14.80
CA ASP A 66 3.51 -9.49 -14.15
C ASP A 66 2.54 -9.62 -12.97
N GLU A 67 2.98 -9.27 -11.78
CA GLU A 67 2.12 -9.19 -10.58
C GLU A 67 1.78 -7.73 -10.31
N LEU A 68 0.53 -7.48 -9.90
CA LEU A 68 0.04 -6.16 -9.54
C LEU A 68 -0.41 -6.15 -8.09
N VAL A 69 0.06 -5.15 -7.35
CA VAL A 69 -0.38 -4.86 -5.99
C VAL A 69 -1.00 -3.47 -5.98
N ASN A 70 -2.21 -3.35 -5.43
CA ASN A 70 -2.84 -2.06 -5.21
C ASN A 70 -2.51 -1.54 -3.81
N VAL A 71 -1.76 -0.46 -3.73
CA VAL A 71 -1.43 0.20 -2.46
C VAL A 71 -2.43 1.32 -2.22
N ARG A 72 -3.10 1.24 -1.06
CA ARG A 72 -4.02 2.27 -0.57
C ARG A 72 -3.50 2.83 0.73
N VAL A 73 -3.69 4.13 0.93
CA VAL A 73 -3.17 4.87 2.09
C VAL A 73 -4.30 5.70 2.66
N PHE A 74 -4.59 5.48 3.93
CA PHE A 74 -5.65 6.17 4.67
C PHE A 74 -5.03 6.98 5.81
N ALA A 75 -5.58 8.17 6.05
CA ALA A 75 -5.32 8.90 7.28
C ALA A 75 -6.41 8.53 8.27
N LEU A 76 -6.02 8.03 9.45
CA LEU A 76 -6.95 7.71 10.52
C LEU A 76 -6.89 8.81 11.58
N PRO A 77 -8.02 9.29 12.09
CA PRO A 77 -8.05 10.18 13.26
C PRO A 77 -7.39 9.52 14.48
N ASP A 78 -6.79 10.35 15.34
CA ASP A 78 -6.23 9.87 16.61
C ASP A 78 -7.30 9.16 17.45
N GLY A 79 -6.94 8.01 18.02
CA GLY A 79 -7.85 7.20 18.84
C GLY A 79 -8.80 6.29 18.06
N THR A 80 -8.68 6.21 16.73
CA THR A 80 -9.41 5.23 15.92
C THR A 80 -9.08 3.81 16.37
N ASN A 81 -10.09 2.99 16.66
CA ASN A 81 -9.92 1.56 16.84
C ASN A 81 -9.73 0.91 15.47
N VAL A 82 -8.48 0.56 15.14
CA VAL A 82 -8.12 0.02 13.82
C VAL A 82 -8.75 -1.35 13.57
N GLY A 83 -8.98 -2.16 14.61
CA GLY A 83 -9.67 -3.45 14.47
C GLY A 83 -11.10 -3.27 14.01
N GLU A 84 -11.87 -2.45 14.72
CA GLU A 84 -13.27 -2.12 14.35
C GLU A 84 -13.33 -1.46 12.97
N TRP A 85 -12.39 -0.55 12.67
CA TRP A 85 -12.33 0.09 11.36
C TRP A 85 -12.09 -0.90 10.21
N LEU A 86 -11.24 -1.92 10.43
CA LEU A 86 -10.97 -2.97 9.45
C LEU A 86 -12.16 -3.94 9.31
N ASP A 87 -12.89 -4.20 10.39
CA ASP A 87 -14.12 -5.00 10.36
C ASP A 87 -15.21 -4.29 9.54
N ASP A 88 -15.45 -3.00 9.81
CA ASP A 88 -16.37 -2.16 9.02
C ASP A 88 -15.98 -2.15 7.54
N TYR A 89 -14.68 -2.04 7.26
CA TYR A 89 -14.16 -2.07 5.89
C TYR A 89 -14.46 -3.39 5.17
N GLN A 90 -14.33 -4.54 5.84
CA GLN A 90 -14.67 -5.84 5.25
C GLN A 90 -16.19 -5.98 5.06
N GLU A 91 -17.00 -5.54 6.01
CA GLU A 91 -18.47 -5.55 5.88
C GLU A 91 -18.92 -4.76 4.65
N ILE A 92 -18.36 -3.55 4.45
CA ILE A 92 -18.67 -2.73 3.28
C ILE A 92 -18.29 -3.43 1.97
N LYS A 93 -17.15 -4.15 1.93
CA LYS A 93 -16.77 -4.93 0.74
C LYS A 93 -17.76 -6.05 0.45
N VAL A 94 -18.19 -6.77 1.48
CA VAL A 94 -19.20 -7.83 1.35
C VAL A 94 -20.52 -7.24 0.85
N ASP A 95 -20.97 -6.13 1.42
CA ASP A 95 -22.19 -5.45 1.02
C ASP A 95 -22.17 -4.99 -0.44
N ILE A 96 -21.03 -4.48 -0.92
CA ILE A 96 -20.84 -4.12 -2.33
C ILE A 96 -20.87 -5.36 -3.22
N ALA A 97 -20.17 -6.43 -2.83
CA ALA A 97 -20.12 -7.67 -3.60
C ALA A 97 -21.49 -8.36 -3.70
N GLU A 98 -22.31 -8.27 -2.66
CA GLU A 98 -23.68 -8.80 -2.61
C GLU A 98 -24.72 -7.84 -3.21
N GLY A 99 -24.30 -6.65 -3.64
CA GLY A 99 -25.20 -5.63 -4.21
C GLY A 99 -26.11 -4.95 -3.19
N ARG A 100 -25.86 -5.12 -1.88
CA ARG A 100 -26.54 -4.39 -0.80
C ARG A 100 -26.15 -2.92 -0.75
N ARG A 101 -24.98 -2.59 -1.31
CA ARG A 101 -24.44 -1.23 -1.40
C ARG A 101 -23.96 -0.92 -2.82
N PRO A 102 -24.19 0.30 -3.36
CA PRO A 102 -23.62 0.67 -4.65
C PRO A 102 -22.08 0.69 -4.58
N ALA A 103 -21.44 0.15 -5.61
CA ALA A 103 -19.99 0.24 -5.74
C ALA A 103 -19.58 1.71 -5.90
N PRO A 104 -18.47 2.14 -5.26
CA PRO A 104 -17.93 3.46 -5.49
C PRO A 104 -17.51 3.62 -6.96
N PRO A 105 -17.40 4.87 -7.47
CA PRO A 105 -16.87 5.11 -8.81
C PRO A 105 -15.51 4.42 -8.99
N GLU A 106 -15.34 3.71 -10.10
CA GLU A 106 -14.09 3.00 -10.38
C GLU A 106 -12.94 4.01 -10.48
N GLU A 107 -12.03 3.96 -9.51
CA GLU A 107 -10.85 4.81 -9.52
C GLU A 107 -9.94 4.35 -10.65
N LYS A 108 -9.63 5.24 -11.61
CA LYS A 108 -8.66 4.95 -12.68
C LYS A 108 -7.25 4.92 -12.09
N LEU A 109 -6.88 3.81 -11.47
CA LEU A 109 -5.57 3.61 -10.90
C LEU A 109 -4.54 3.44 -12.04
N SER A 110 -3.56 4.33 -12.08
CA SER A 110 -2.38 4.16 -12.93
C SER A 110 -1.31 3.34 -12.21
N VAL A 111 -0.49 2.66 -12.98
CA VAL A 111 0.70 2.00 -12.43
C VAL A 111 1.71 3.08 -12.06
N VAL A 112 1.99 3.22 -10.77
CA VAL A 112 2.88 4.25 -10.23
C VAL A 112 4.33 3.81 -10.17
N ARG A 113 4.59 2.50 -10.03
CA ARG A 113 5.95 1.98 -9.95
C ARG A 113 6.10 0.60 -10.57
N HIS A 114 7.16 0.40 -11.34
CA HIS A 114 7.60 -0.87 -11.88
C HIS A 114 8.80 -1.39 -11.09
N TYR A 115 8.78 -2.67 -10.73
CA TYR A 115 9.86 -3.39 -10.07
C TYR A 115 10.31 -4.50 -11.01
N SER A 116 11.44 -4.32 -11.69
CA SER A 116 12.08 -5.35 -12.48
C SER A 116 13.19 -5.96 -11.63
N LEU A 117 12.93 -7.14 -11.06
CA LEU A 117 13.89 -7.78 -10.16
C LEU A 117 14.89 -8.66 -10.91
N GLU A 118 14.44 -9.36 -11.95
CA GLU A 118 15.27 -10.31 -12.72
C GLU A 118 14.90 -10.40 -14.22
N ARG A 119 13.94 -9.60 -14.70
CA ARG A 119 13.40 -9.73 -16.06
C ARG A 119 14.47 -9.47 -17.12
N GLN A 120 14.77 -10.48 -17.94
CA GLN A 120 15.69 -10.36 -19.09
C GLN A 120 17.09 -9.81 -18.74
N GLY A 121 17.56 -10.03 -17.50
CA GLY A 121 18.88 -9.56 -17.05
C GLY A 121 18.93 -8.09 -16.63
N GLU A 122 17.82 -7.36 -16.72
CA GLU A 122 17.73 -5.99 -16.20
C GLU A 122 17.17 -5.98 -14.78
N ARG A 123 17.81 -5.21 -13.89
CA ARG A 123 17.34 -5.01 -12.52
C ARG A 123 17.15 -3.53 -12.26
N PHE A 124 15.91 -3.09 -12.09
CA PHE A 124 15.61 -1.69 -11.79
C PHE A 124 14.26 -1.53 -11.11
N ILE A 125 14.10 -0.38 -10.46
CA ILE A 125 12.81 0.12 -10.01
C ILE A 125 12.60 1.48 -10.65
N ARG A 126 11.41 1.72 -11.22
CA ARG A 126 11.07 2.97 -11.89
C ARG A 126 9.71 3.47 -11.44
N ASP A 127 9.67 4.70 -10.95
CA ASP A 127 8.42 5.44 -10.72
C ASP A 127 7.99 6.09 -12.04
N THR A 128 6.77 5.80 -12.48
CA THR A 128 6.25 6.24 -13.80
C THR A 128 5.82 7.70 -13.77
N ARG A 129 5.52 8.26 -12.58
CA ARG A 129 5.03 9.63 -12.42
C ARG A 129 6.19 10.62 -12.44
N THR A 130 7.25 10.30 -11.72
CA THR A 130 8.44 11.17 -11.59
C THR A 130 9.54 10.80 -12.59
N ASN A 131 9.41 9.66 -13.27
CA ASN A 131 10.46 9.03 -14.09
C ASN A 131 11.75 8.68 -13.32
N LEU A 132 11.76 8.78 -12.00
CA LEU A 132 12.90 8.36 -11.19
C LEU A 132 13.13 6.86 -11.38
N ARG A 133 14.38 6.48 -11.67
CA ARG A 133 14.80 5.09 -11.85
C ARG A 133 16.04 4.82 -11.02
N THR A 134 16.04 3.69 -10.31
CA THR A 134 17.21 3.19 -9.58
C THR A 134 17.52 1.75 -9.98
N VAL A 135 18.80 1.40 -9.98
CA VAL A 135 19.30 0.03 -10.15
C VAL A 135 19.66 -0.61 -8.80
N GLN A 136 19.61 0.17 -7.71
CA GLN A 136 19.89 -0.29 -6.35
C GLN A 136 18.69 -1.03 -5.75
N VAL A 137 18.21 -2.06 -6.46
CA VAL A 137 16.98 -2.79 -6.15
C VAL A 137 16.99 -3.35 -4.73
N ARG A 138 18.11 -3.92 -4.29
CA ARG A 138 18.25 -4.47 -2.93
C ARG A 138 18.08 -3.42 -1.83
N GLU A 139 18.62 -2.22 -2.03
CA GLU A 139 18.48 -1.15 -1.04
C GLU A 139 17.01 -0.73 -0.87
N VAL A 140 16.25 -0.73 -1.96
CA VAL A 140 14.82 -0.39 -1.93
C VAL A 140 13.98 -1.53 -1.35
N VAL A 141 14.16 -2.75 -1.86
CA VAL A 141 13.30 -3.90 -1.52
C VAL A 141 13.64 -4.49 -0.16
N GLU A 142 14.93 -4.70 0.16
CA GLU A 142 15.34 -5.38 1.39
C GLU A 142 15.50 -4.41 2.57
N LYS A 143 15.96 -3.17 2.31
CA LYS A 143 16.23 -2.18 3.35
C LYS A 143 15.19 -1.07 3.44
N GLY A 144 14.20 -1.05 2.55
CA GLY A 144 13.12 -0.07 2.58
C GLY A 144 13.55 1.36 2.27
N ARG A 145 14.65 1.56 1.51
CA ARG A 145 15.10 2.92 1.12
C ARG A 145 14.19 3.50 0.04
N LEU A 146 13.07 4.08 0.47
CA LEU A 146 12.08 4.71 -0.38
C LEU A 146 12.22 6.24 -0.45
N ASP A 147 13.15 6.83 0.30
CA ASP A 147 13.28 8.28 0.48
C ASP A 147 13.34 9.04 -0.86
N ASP A 148 14.17 8.58 -1.80
CA ASP A 148 14.32 9.24 -3.10
C ASP A 148 13.00 9.27 -3.90
N PHE A 149 12.21 8.19 -3.83
CA PHE A 149 10.92 8.11 -4.49
C PHE A 149 9.89 9.01 -3.83
N ILE A 150 9.86 9.00 -2.49
CA ILE A 150 8.96 9.84 -1.69
C ILE A 150 9.26 11.31 -1.97
N LEU A 151 10.53 11.72 -1.90
CA LEU A 151 10.93 13.10 -2.17
C LEU A 151 10.61 13.53 -3.61
N ALA A 152 10.93 12.70 -4.61
CA ALA A 152 10.59 13.01 -5.99
C ALA A 152 9.08 13.16 -6.21
N TYR A 153 8.26 12.33 -5.55
CA TYR A 153 6.81 12.48 -5.60
C TYR A 153 6.34 13.76 -4.91
N LEU A 154 6.88 14.07 -3.72
CA LEU A 154 6.51 15.27 -2.98
C LEU A 154 6.84 16.53 -3.79
N GLU A 155 8.03 16.61 -4.39
CA GLU A 155 8.40 17.71 -5.29
C GLU A 155 7.46 17.82 -6.50
N LEU A 156 7.10 16.69 -7.13
CA LEU A 156 6.15 16.68 -8.24
C LEU A 156 4.77 17.17 -7.77
N SER A 157 4.32 16.72 -6.60
CA SER A 157 3.04 17.09 -6.02
C SER A 157 3.01 18.58 -5.68
N GLU A 158 4.05 19.12 -5.05
CA GLU A 158 4.18 20.55 -4.73
C GLU A 158 4.15 21.43 -5.97
N ARG A 159 4.79 21.00 -7.06
CA ARG A 159 4.71 21.67 -8.37
C ARG A 159 3.31 21.59 -9.00
N GLY A 160 2.54 20.57 -8.64
CA GLY A 160 1.17 20.33 -9.13
C GLY A 160 0.05 20.85 -8.23
N VAL A 161 0.31 21.27 -6.98
CA VAL A 161 -0.76 21.64 -6.02
C VAL A 161 -1.42 22.98 -6.41
N GLY A 162 -2.47 22.87 -7.21
CA GLY A 162 -3.74 23.52 -6.94
C GLY A 162 -4.54 22.66 -5.94
N TRP A 163 -4.50 23.03 -4.65
CA TRP A 163 -5.49 22.89 -3.57
C TRP A 163 -6.47 21.69 -3.40
N GLU A 164 -6.66 20.74 -4.32
CA GLU A 164 -7.76 19.74 -4.25
C GLU A 164 -7.52 18.56 -3.28
N ASP A 165 -6.29 18.32 -2.82
CA ASP A 165 -5.93 17.09 -2.08
C ASP A 165 -5.87 17.27 -0.54
N ARG A 166 -6.52 18.32 -0.01
CA ARG A 166 -6.37 18.73 1.40
C ARG A 166 -7.08 17.85 2.42
N PHE A 167 -8.00 17.00 1.97
CA PHE A 167 -8.68 16.06 2.83
C PHE A 167 -8.51 14.67 2.23
N PRO A 168 -7.65 13.82 2.82
CA PRO A 168 -7.63 12.42 2.41
C PRO A 168 -9.01 11.82 2.62
N PRO A 169 -9.39 10.80 1.85
CA PRO A 169 -10.59 10.05 2.14
C PRO A 169 -10.47 9.44 3.55
N THR A 170 -11.08 10.08 4.54
CA THR A 170 -11.42 9.48 5.83
C THR A 170 -12.67 8.66 5.55
N PHE A 171 -12.51 7.36 5.28
CA PHE A 171 -13.60 6.50 4.83
C PHE A 171 -14.77 6.44 5.83
N PRO A 172 -16.01 6.07 5.41
CA PRO A 172 -16.43 5.58 4.09
C PRO A 172 -17.44 6.49 3.37
N PHE A 173 -17.83 6.11 2.16
CA PHE A 173 -19.07 6.52 1.52
C PHE A 173 -20.30 6.28 2.42
#